data_AF-A0A1S8ZXV4-F1
#
_entry.id   AF-A0A1S8ZXV4-F1
#
_cell.length_a   1.000
_cell.length_b   1.000
_cell.length_c   1.000
_cell.angle_alpha   90.00
_cell.angle_beta   90.00
_cell.angle_gamma   90.00
#
_symmetry.space_group_name_H-M   'P 1'
#
loop_
_entity.id
_entity.type
_entity.pdbx_description
1 polymer ?
#
loop_
_entity_poly.entity_id
_entity_poly.type
_entity_poly.pdbx_seq_one_letter_code
_entity_poly.pdbx_strand_id
1 'polypeptide(L)'
;MPNSKATDKITNYFVTRAGGKNGSTPQKIAYHYSTEKGFTFSTGINYIEEDNIEIEYSLLFKSVTKVKSKYNNYSDLLSNGVNIHGIQFYLCCIFLFSTAISLKILLSNKFFSENTFYNMICFNGLILFLCFYMAILF
;
A
#
# COMPACT_ATOMS: atom_id res chain seq x y z
N MET A 1 3.17 -9.41 -11.55
CA MET A 1 4.12 -8.40 -11.02
C MET A 1 4.92 -9.02 -9.88
N PRO A 2 6.17 -8.59 -9.61
CA PRO A 2 7.09 -9.32 -8.76
C PRO A 2 6.70 -9.20 -7.28
N ASN A 3 5.92 -10.19 -6.82
CA ASN A 3 5.70 -10.45 -5.42
C ASN A 3 6.62 -11.58 -5.00
N SER A 4 7.18 -11.45 -3.81
CA SER A 4 7.98 -12.51 -3.20
C SER A 4 7.18 -13.18 -2.10
N LYS A 5 7.53 -14.43 -1.81
CA LYS A 5 6.90 -15.25 -0.78
C LYS A 5 7.90 -15.65 0.27
N ALA A 6 7.48 -15.62 1.52
CA ALA A 6 8.28 -16.12 2.63
C ALA A 6 7.38 -16.80 3.66
N THR A 7 7.79 -17.98 4.12
CA THR A 7 7.26 -18.54 5.37
C THR A 7 8.00 -17.89 6.54
N ASP A 8 7.25 -17.45 7.54
CA ASP A 8 7.80 -16.76 8.70
C ASP A 8 6.95 -17.04 9.95
N LYS A 9 7.49 -16.66 11.11
CA LYS A 9 6.84 -16.81 12.40
C LYS A 9 6.55 -15.44 13.03
N ILE A 10 5.33 -15.25 13.50
CA ILE A 10 4.94 -14.11 14.33
C ILE A 10 5.65 -14.23 15.67
N THR A 11 6.36 -13.18 16.06
CA THR A 11 7.11 -13.13 17.34
C THR A 11 6.40 -12.27 18.37
N ASN A 12 5.79 -11.17 17.92
CA ASN A 12 5.14 -10.20 18.80
C ASN A 12 3.92 -9.59 18.13
N TYR A 13 2.96 -9.17 18.95
CA TYR A 13 1.86 -8.32 18.52
C TYR A 13 1.53 -7.25 19.56
N PHE A 14 0.94 -6.15 19.10
CA PHE A 14 0.33 -5.15 19.98
C PHE A 14 -1.03 -4.71 19.43
N VAL A 15 -1.88 -4.17 20.31
CA VAL A 15 -3.28 -3.83 19.98
C VAL A 15 -3.48 -2.34 20.04
N THR A 16 -3.97 -1.74 18.95
CA THR A 16 -4.42 -0.35 18.95
C THR A 16 -5.88 -0.28 19.35
N ARG A 17 -6.19 0.65 20.26
CA ARG A 17 -7.55 0.91 20.75
C ARG A 17 -7.89 2.38 20.48
N ALA A 18 -9.14 2.63 20.08
CA ALA A 18 -9.65 3.98 19.86
C ALA A 18 -10.91 4.25 20.70
N GLY A 19 -11.15 5.53 20.98
CA GLY A 19 -12.26 5.98 21.83
C GLY A 19 -11.91 6.00 23.32
N GLY A 20 -12.93 6.13 24.17
CA GLY A 20 -12.78 6.14 25.63
C GLY A 20 -12.70 7.51 26.29
N LYS A 21 -12.92 8.61 25.55
CA LYS A 21 -13.18 9.92 26.18
C LYS A 21 -14.61 9.92 26.74
N ASN A 22 -14.78 10.48 27.93
CA ASN A 22 -16.04 10.58 28.69
C ASN A 22 -16.64 9.22 29.15
N GLY A 23 -15.82 8.33 29.73
CA GLY A 23 -16.31 7.14 30.45
C GLY A 23 -16.77 5.97 29.57
N SER A 24 -16.56 6.05 28.26
CA SER A 24 -16.77 4.93 27.33
C SER A 24 -15.60 3.94 27.37
N THR A 25 -15.85 2.67 27.09
CA THR A 25 -14.79 1.65 27.03
C THR A 25 -14.02 1.75 25.71
N PRO A 26 -12.67 1.77 25.72
CA PRO A 26 -11.87 1.81 24.50
C PRO A 26 -12.09 0.56 23.63
N GLN A 27 -12.45 0.74 22.37
CA GLN A 27 -12.67 -0.36 21.44
C GLN A 27 -11.36 -0.75 20.75
N LYS A 28 -11.11 -2.05 20.58
CA LYS A 28 -9.98 -2.56 19.78
C LYS A 28 -10.26 -2.28 18.31
N ILE A 29 -9.28 -1.69 17.62
CA ILE A 29 -9.43 -1.33 16.21
C ILE A 29 -8.43 -2.02 15.28
N ALA A 30 -7.26 -2.43 15.79
CA ALA A 30 -6.26 -3.13 14.99
C ALA A 30 -5.32 -3.98 15.85
N TYR A 31 -4.82 -5.06 15.26
CA TYR A 31 -3.66 -5.80 15.75
C TYR A 31 -2.47 -5.50 14.83
N HIS A 32 -1.31 -5.26 15.43
CA HIS A 32 -0.06 -5.00 14.72
C HIS A 32 0.90 -6.14 15.03
N TYR A 33 1.43 -6.77 14.00
CA TYR A 33 2.27 -7.96 14.09
C TYR A 33 3.70 -7.66 13.66
N SER A 34 4.64 -8.34 14.32
CA SER A 34 6.04 -8.40 13.93
C SER A 34 6.48 -9.84 13.84
N THR A 35 7.35 -10.13 12.89
CA THR A 35 7.81 -11.48 12.56
C THR A 35 9.30 -11.63 12.78
N GLU A 36 9.79 -12.88 12.79
CA GLU A 36 11.20 -13.18 13.02
C GLU A 36 12.11 -12.62 11.90
N LYS A 37 11.68 -12.65 10.64
CA LYS A 37 12.46 -12.06 9.53
C LYS A 37 12.25 -10.55 9.38
N GLY A 38 11.57 -9.91 10.33
CA GLY A 38 11.44 -8.45 10.40
C GLY A 38 10.32 -7.86 9.54
N PHE A 39 9.40 -8.66 9.01
CA PHE A 39 8.17 -8.14 8.40
C PHE A 39 7.24 -7.59 9.48
N THR A 40 6.59 -6.48 9.16
CA THR A 40 5.53 -5.86 9.95
C THR A 40 4.27 -5.74 9.12
N PHE A 41 3.13 -6.05 9.73
CA PHE A 41 1.82 -5.93 9.09
C PHE A 41 0.76 -5.75 10.18
N SER A 42 -0.44 -5.34 9.76
CA SER A 42 -1.54 -5.13 10.70
C SER A 42 -2.79 -5.81 10.19
N THR A 43 -3.64 -6.28 11.10
CA THR A 43 -5.00 -6.72 10.79
C THR A 43 -6.03 -5.83 11.47
N GLY A 44 -7.29 -5.94 11.04
CA GLY A 44 -8.42 -5.30 11.71
C GLY A 44 -8.71 -5.87 13.11
N ILE A 45 -9.98 -6.05 13.45
CA ILE A 45 -10.40 -6.49 14.80
C ILE A 45 -10.06 -7.98 15.06
N ASN A 46 -9.73 -8.73 14.01
CA ASN A 46 -9.53 -10.17 14.10
C ASN A 46 -8.08 -10.53 14.41
N TYR A 47 -7.92 -11.35 15.44
CA TYR A 47 -6.64 -11.88 15.88
C TYR A 47 -6.23 -13.09 15.03
N ILE A 48 -4.97 -13.14 14.62
CA ILE A 48 -4.32 -14.33 14.04
C ILE A 48 -3.89 -15.24 15.18
N GLU A 49 -4.45 -16.45 15.22
CA GLU A 49 -4.15 -17.43 16.27
C GLU A 49 -2.87 -18.23 16.00
N GLU A 50 -2.52 -18.46 14.73
CA GLU A 50 -1.33 -19.24 14.40
C GLU A 50 -0.07 -18.38 14.21
N ASP A 51 1.00 -18.78 14.90
CA ASP A 51 2.28 -18.09 14.78
C ASP A 51 2.94 -18.30 13.42
N ASN A 52 2.78 -19.47 12.80
CA ASN A 52 3.42 -19.80 11.53
C ASN A 52 2.56 -19.34 10.35
N ILE A 53 3.10 -18.44 9.54
CA ILE A 53 2.40 -17.80 8.44
C ILE A 53 3.22 -17.81 7.15
N GLU A 54 2.53 -17.88 6.02
CA GLU A 54 3.05 -17.55 4.69
C GLU A 54 2.68 -16.11 4.38
N ILE A 55 3.68 -15.33 4.02
CA ILE A 55 3.58 -13.91 3.71
C ILE A 55 3.92 -13.71 2.23
N GLU A 56 3.03 -13.07 1.49
CA GLU A 56 3.39 -12.45 0.21
C GLU A 56 3.67 -10.97 0.45
N TYR A 57 4.70 -10.42 -0.19
CA TYR A 57 5.05 -9.01 -0.06
C TYR A 57 5.46 -8.40 -1.40
N SER A 58 5.17 -7.12 -1.55
CA SER A 58 5.56 -6.31 -2.70
C SER A 58 7.01 -5.89 -2.57
N LEU A 59 7.85 -6.20 -3.57
CA LEU A 59 9.26 -5.76 -3.56
C LEU A 59 9.40 -4.24 -3.62
N LEU A 60 8.50 -3.56 -4.34
CA LEU A 60 8.56 -2.11 -4.51
C LEU A 60 8.24 -1.35 -3.22
N PHE A 61 7.21 -1.80 -2.49
CA PHE A 61 6.75 -1.10 -1.29
C PHE A 61 7.22 -1.73 0.01
N LYS A 62 7.90 -2.88 -0.07
CA LYS A 62 8.26 -3.73 1.07
C LYS A 62 7.09 -3.97 2.04
N SER A 63 5.88 -3.96 1.49
CA SER A 63 4.63 -4.10 2.23
C SER A 63 4.11 -5.51 2.07
N VAL A 64 3.59 -6.08 3.16
CA VAL A 64 2.92 -7.37 3.17
C VAL A 64 1.58 -7.25 2.44
N THR A 65 1.33 -8.09 1.45
CA THR A 65 0.14 -8.02 0.59
C THR A 65 -0.82 -9.17 0.82
N LYS A 66 -0.31 -10.31 1.31
CA LYS A 66 -1.11 -11.46 1.74
C LYS A 66 -0.50 -12.12 2.95
N VAL A 67 -1.36 -12.61 3.84
CA VAL A 67 -0.97 -13.41 5.01
C VAL A 67 -1.89 -14.62 5.07
N LYS A 68 -1.30 -15.82 5.15
CA LYS A 68 -2.03 -17.08 5.26
C LYS A 68 -1.40 -17.94 6.35
N SER A 69 -2.20 -18.59 7.17
CA SER A 69 -1.75 -19.72 7.96
C SER A 69 -2.01 -21.03 7.20
N LYS A 70 -1.68 -22.16 7.82
CA LYS A 70 -2.01 -23.47 7.29
C LYS A 70 -3.53 -23.68 7.11
N TYR A 71 -4.35 -23.03 7.93
CA TYR A 71 -5.80 -23.27 8.00
C TYR A 71 -6.64 -22.10 7.52
N ASN A 72 -6.11 -20.87 7.61
CA ASN A 72 -6.87 -19.66 7.40
C ASN A 72 -6.17 -18.69 6.45
N ASN A 73 -6.95 -17.95 5.67
CA ASN A 73 -6.46 -16.85 4.85
C ASN A 73 -6.82 -15.52 5.53
N TYR A 74 -5.80 -14.78 5.97
CA TYR A 74 -5.94 -13.51 6.66
C TYR A 74 -5.73 -12.30 5.75
N SER A 75 -5.52 -12.52 4.45
CA SER A 75 -5.18 -11.46 3.50
C SER A 75 -6.25 -10.36 3.45
N ASP A 76 -7.53 -10.72 3.51
CA ASP A 76 -8.65 -9.76 3.46
C ASP A 76 -8.80 -8.96 4.77
N LEU A 77 -8.12 -9.39 5.83
CA LEU A 77 -8.12 -8.72 7.13
C LEU A 77 -6.96 -7.75 7.28
N LEU A 78 -6.03 -7.70 6.31
CA LEU A 78 -4.87 -6.84 6.35
C LEU A 78 -5.29 -5.36 6.33
N SER A 79 -4.96 -4.67 7.42
CA SER A 79 -5.12 -3.23 7.59
C SER A 79 -3.76 -2.55 7.38
N ASN A 80 -3.15 -2.76 6.21
CA ASN A 80 -1.83 -2.18 5.95
C ASN A 80 -1.86 -0.65 6.09
N GLY A 81 -0.85 -0.12 6.78
CA GLY A 81 -0.74 1.32 7.09
C GLY A 81 -0.64 2.23 5.87
N VAL A 82 -0.35 1.66 4.71
CA VAL A 82 -0.60 2.32 3.43
C VAL A 82 -2.08 2.11 3.12
N ASN A 83 -2.95 3.05 3.51
CA ASN A 83 -4.32 3.03 3.03
C ASN A 83 -4.26 3.03 1.50
N ILE A 84 -4.50 1.86 0.90
CA ILE A 84 -4.28 1.57 -0.52
C ILE A 84 -5.08 2.55 -1.37
N HIS A 85 -6.32 2.83 -0.97
CA HIS A 85 -7.16 3.83 -1.61
C HIS A 85 -6.58 5.24 -1.48
N GLY A 86 -5.92 5.56 -0.36
CA GLY A 86 -5.28 6.85 -0.14
C GLY A 86 -4.08 7.09 -1.05
N ILE A 87 -3.09 6.19 -1.05
CA ILE A 87 -1.90 6.33 -1.90
C ILE A 87 -2.26 6.30 -3.39
N GLN A 88 -3.21 5.43 -3.78
CA GLN A 88 -3.71 5.36 -5.15
C GLN A 88 -4.42 6.66 -5.53
N PHE A 89 -5.22 7.23 -4.63
CA PHE A 89 -5.85 8.53 -4.83
C PHE A 89 -4.80 9.65 -5.04
N TYR A 90 -3.76 9.71 -4.21
CA TYR A 90 -2.68 10.69 -4.38
C TYR A 90 -1.95 10.52 -5.72
N LEU A 91 -1.63 9.28 -6.13
CA LEU A 91 -1.02 9.02 -7.43
C LEU A 91 -1.93 9.44 -8.59
N CYS A 92 -3.24 9.16 -8.50
CA CYS A 92 -4.22 9.63 -9.48
C CYS A 92 -4.30 11.16 -9.54
N CYS A 93 -4.27 11.86 -8.40
CA CYS A 93 -4.21 13.32 -8.38
C CYS A 93 -2.94 13.85 -9.05
N ILE A 94 -1.77 13.30 -8.71
CA ILE A 94 -0.48 13.67 -9.33
C ILE A 94 -0.53 13.44 -10.85
N PHE A 95 -1.12 12.33 -11.28
CA PHE A 95 -1.31 12.02 -12.70
C PHE A 95 -2.17 13.08 -13.42
N LEU A 96 -3.33 13.41 -12.85
CA LEU A 96 -4.24 14.42 -13.41
C LEU A 96 -3.58 15.80 -13.49
N PHE A 97 -2.90 16.23 -12.42
CA PHE A 97 -2.20 17.50 -12.40
C PHE A 97 -1.05 17.54 -13.41
N SER A 98 -0.25 16.48 -13.49
CA SER A 98 0.87 16.40 -14.44
C SER A 98 0.38 16.38 -15.89
N THR A 99 -0.70 15.65 -16.18
CA THR A 99 -1.32 15.62 -17.50
C THR A 99 -1.88 17.00 -17.86
N ALA A 100 -2.55 17.69 -16.93
CA ALA A 100 -3.08 19.02 -17.15
C ALA A 100 -1.97 20.06 -17.46
N ILE A 101 -0.85 20.00 -16.72
CA ILE A 101 0.31 20.87 -16.96
C ILE A 101 0.94 20.55 -18.33
N SER A 102 1.12 19.26 -18.64
CA SER A 102 1.68 18.82 -19.92
C SER A 102 0.81 19.28 -21.10
N LEU A 103 -0.51 19.13 -20.98
CA LEU A 103 -1.48 19.59 -21.98
C LEU A 103 -1.45 21.11 -22.14
N LYS A 104 -1.36 21.86 -21.03
CA LYS A 104 -1.24 23.33 -21.08
C LYS A 104 0.03 23.77 -21.83
N ILE A 105 1.16 23.09 -21.62
CA ILE A 105 2.41 23.42 -22.31
C ILE A 105 2.29 23.08 -23.81
N LEU A 106 1.74 21.91 -24.15
CA LEU A 106 1.48 21.50 -25.54
C LEU A 106 0.57 22.49 -26.28
N LEU A 107 -0.47 23.00 -25.61
CA LEU A 107 -1.43 23.96 -26.19
C LEU A 107 -0.94 25.41 -26.17
N SER A 108 0.18 25.71 -25.49
CA SER A 108 0.64 27.09 -25.28
C SER A 108 1.15 27.78 -26.56
N ASN A 109 1.25 27.10 -27.71
CA ASN A 109 1.88 27.59 -28.95
C ASN A 109 3.28 28.20 -28.75
N LYS A 110 3.94 27.89 -27.62
CA LYS A 110 5.29 28.30 -27.28
C LYS A 110 6.22 27.15 -27.66
N PHE A 111 7.37 27.48 -28.24
CA PHE A 111 8.42 26.51 -28.45
C PHE A 111 8.91 25.97 -27.09
N PHE A 112 8.92 24.65 -26.96
CA PHE A 112 9.54 23.93 -25.85
C PHE A 112 10.62 22.99 -26.41
N SER A 113 11.62 22.66 -25.59
CA SER A 113 12.70 21.77 -26.01
C SER A 113 12.23 20.33 -26.11
N GLU A 114 12.92 19.53 -26.93
CA GLU A 114 12.69 18.08 -27.02
C GLU A 114 12.83 17.40 -25.66
N ASN A 115 13.78 17.84 -24.83
CA ASN A 115 13.97 17.32 -23.48
C ASN A 115 12.71 17.50 -22.61
N THR A 116 12.03 18.65 -22.74
CA THR A 116 10.77 18.90 -22.03
C THR A 116 9.67 17.93 -22.49
N PHE A 117 9.60 17.63 -23.78
CA PHE A 117 8.65 16.65 -24.32
C PHE A 117 8.89 15.24 -23.78
N TYR A 118 10.14 14.77 -23.82
CA TYR A 118 10.50 13.44 -23.32
C TYR A 118 10.22 13.31 -21.82
N ASN A 119 10.50 14.34 -21.03
CA ASN A 119 10.19 14.35 -19.60
C ASN A 119 8.70 14.28 -19.32
N MET A 120 7.85 14.97 -20.09
CA MET A 120 6.39 14.85 -19.97
C MET A 120 5.93 13.41 -20.19
N ILE A 121 6.39 12.78 -21.26
CA ILE A 121 6.00 11.40 -21.59
C ILE A 121 6.50 10.43 -20.52
N CYS A 122 7.79 10.51 -20.17
CA CYS A 122 8.39 9.61 -19.19
C CYS A 122 7.75 9.74 -17.81
N PHE A 123 7.50 10.98 -17.36
CA PHE A 123 6.89 11.22 -16.05
C PHE A 123 5.43 10.72 -16.02
N ASN A 124 4.59 11.11 -16.97
CA ASN A 124 3.20 10.65 -17.00
C ASN A 124 3.12 9.14 -17.19
N GLY A 125 3.97 8.55 -18.03
CA GLY A 125 4.07 7.11 -18.22
C GLY A 125 4.47 6.37 -16.95
N LEU A 126 5.44 6.90 -16.19
CA LEU A 126 5.86 6.32 -14.90
C LEU A 126 4.74 6.37 -13.87
N ILE A 127 4.05 7.51 -13.72
CA ILE A 127 2.93 7.62 -12.78
C ILE A 127 1.79 6.68 -13.19
N LEU A 128 1.47 6.60 -14.48
CA LEU A 128 0.45 5.68 -14.99
C LEU A 128 0.82 4.22 -14.69
N PHE A 129 2.08 3.84 -14.92
CA PHE A 129 2.59 2.51 -14.57
C PHE A 129 2.44 2.21 -13.08
N LEU A 130 2.77 3.15 -12.20
CA LEU A 130 2.60 3.01 -10.75
C LEU A 130 1.12 2.87 -10.37
N CYS A 131 0.22 3.63 -10.98
CA CYS A 131 -1.22 3.49 -10.77
C CYS A 131 -1.72 2.08 -11.13
N PHE A 132 -1.34 1.55 -12.31
CA PHE A 132 -1.68 0.19 -12.71
C PHE A 132 -1.06 -0.87 -11.80
N TYR A 133 0.19 -0.68 -11.39
CA TYR A 133 0.86 -1.59 -10.46
C TYR A 133 0.10 -1.70 -9.15
N MET A 134 -0.34 -0.57 -8.60
CA MET A 134 -1.13 -0.54 -7.37
C MET A 134 -2.49 -1.20 -7.54
N ALA A 135 -3.19 -0.96 -8.66
CA ALA A 135 -4.51 -1.54 -8.92
C ALA A 135 -4.51 -3.07 -9.14
N ILE A 136 -3.37 -3.67 -9.48
CA ILE A 136 -3.25 -5.13 -9.65
C ILE A 136 -2.89 -5.81 -8.32
N LEU A 137 -2.13 -5.12 -7.48
CA LEU A 137 -1.52 -5.71 -6.30
C LEU A 137 -2.47 -5.73 -5.10
N PHE A 138 -3.49 -4.87 -5.11
CA PHE A 138 -4.52 -4.73 -4.09
C PHE A 138 -5.90 -4.74 -4.74
#